data_AF-A0A1H3IZ50-F1
#
_entry.id   AF-A0A1H3IZ50-F1
#
_cell.length_a   1.000
_cell.length_b   1.000
_cell.length_c   1.000
_cell.angle_alpha   90.00
_cell.angle_beta   90.00
_cell.angle_gamma   90.00
#
_symmetry.space_group_name_H-M   'P 1'
#
loop_
_entity.id
_entity.type
_entity.pdbx_description
1 polymer ?
#
loop_
_entity_poly.entity_id
_entity_poly.type
_entity_poly.pdbx_seq_one_letter_code
_entity_poly.pdbx_strand_id
1 'polypeptide(L)'
;MVRRRLLGVLLFAVMICSVTSCSMISDSTNIVEELDSKGYEVEQVDDNTFYVSGDGVDYYYDCWFNKPFFRKAVLVMDTGRESGYEMEISISKEKNNRMSVLCVRPCTETFANGNVSHFNEMMKFEFKDDFTDGNLTNDRGFHDMHSDYRAFNELYLTPEELQEIYNRGLELEKEF
;
A
#
# COMPACT_ATOMS: atom_id res chain seq x y z
N MET A 1 -0.31 -33.29 52.28
CA MET A 1 -1.46 -32.76 51.50
C MET A 1 -1.10 -31.71 50.43
N VAL A 2 0.03 -31.01 50.52
CA VAL A 2 0.37 -29.88 49.61
C VAL A 2 0.76 -30.30 48.18
N ARG A 3 1.38 -31.48 47.99
CA ARG A 3 1.86 -31.95 46.67
C ARG A 3 0.76 -32.23 45.64
N ARG A 4 -0.47 -32.60 46.05
CA ARG A 4 -1.58 -32.86 45.13
C ARG A 4 -2.22 -31.59 44.57
N ARG A 5 -2.14 -30.47 45.30
CA ARG A 5 -2.69 -29.17 44.86
C ARG A 5 -1.78 -28.49 43.83
N LEU A 6 -0.46 -28.65 43.97
CA LEU A 6 0.54 -28.09 43.06
C LEU A 6 0.53 -28.75 41.67
N LEU A 7 0.32 -30.07 41.62
CA LEU A 7 0.20 -30.82 40.36
C LEU A 7 -1.07 -30.46 39.58
N GLY A 8 -2.18 -30.17 40.28
CA GLY A 8 -3.42 -29.72 39.66
C GLY A 8 -3.30 -28.34 39.02
N VAL A 9 -2.59 -27.40 39.65
CA VAL A 9 -2.33 -26.06 39.10
C VAL A 9 -1.42 -26.11 37.88
N LEU A 10 -0.39 -26.98 37.90
CA LEU A 10 0.51 -27.19 36.77
C LEU A 10 -0.19 -27.81 35.55
N LEU A 11 -1.06 -28.79 35.76
CA LEU A 11 -1.86 -29.39 34.69
C LEU A 11 -2.89 -28.42 34.10
N PHE A 12 -3.46 -27.53 34.92
CA PHE A 12 -4.38 -26.49 34.46
C PHE A 12 -3.65 -25.41 33.65
N ALA A 13 -2.43 -25.02 34.05
CA ALA A 13 -1.60 -24.09 33.29
C ALA A 13 -1.16 -24.66 31.93
N VAL A 14 -0.80 -25.95 31.86
CA VAL A 14 -0.46 -26.62 30.59
C VAL A 14 -1.68 -26.77 29.68
N MET A 15 -2.88 -26.99 30.23
CA MET A 15 -4.12 -26.93 29.43
C MET A 15 -4.36 -25.52 28.88
N ILE A 16 -4.28 -24.46 29.70
CA ILE A 16 -4.48 -23.08 29.23
C ILE A 16 -3.45 -22.69 28.16
N CYS A 17 -2.20 -23.14 28.28
CA CYS A 17 -1.16 -22.93 27.27
C CYS A 17 -1.35 -23.77 25.99
N SER A 18 -2.04 -24.92 26.06
CA SER A 18 -2.32 -25.75 24.88
C SER A 18 -3.60 -25.34 24.13
N VAL A 19 -4.52 -24.61 24.75
CA VAL A 19 -5.65 -23.98 24.03
C VAL A 19 -5.26 -22.64 23.39
N THR A 20 -4.17 -22.01 23.84
CA THR A 20 -3.67 -20.73 23.28
C THR A 20 -2.69 -20.90 22.11
N SER A 21 -2.22 -22.13 21.84
CA SER A 21 -1.23 -22.42 20.79
C SER A 21 -1.84 -22.94 19.47
N CYS A 22 -3.17 -22.95 19.33
CA CYS A 22 -3.87 -23.30 18.08
C CYS A 22 -4.77 -22.17 17.53
N SER A 23 -4.64 -20.94 18.02
CA SER A 23 -5.47 -19.81 17.55
C SER A 23 -4.73 -18.48 17.52
N MET A 24 -3.44 -18.47 17.19
CA MET A 24 -2.81 -17.26 16.66
C MET A 24 -3.00 -17.27 15.15
N ILE A 25 -4.28 -17.18 14.73
CA ILE A 25 -4.59 -16.79 13.36
C ILE A 25 -4.13 -15.33 13.26
N SER A 26 -3.33 -14.99 12.26
CA SER A 26 -2.86 -13.61 12.11
C SER A 26 -4.04 -12.67 11.93
N ASP A 27 -3.87 -11.41 12.32
CA ASP A 27 -4.93 -10.40 12.21
C ASP A 27 -5.41 -10.25 10.76
N SER A 28 -4.53 -10.48 9.78
CA SER A 28 -4.89 -10.44 8.35
C SER A 28 -5.53 -11.74 7.85
N THR A 29 -5.15 -12.93 8.31
CA THR A 29 -5.65 -14.20 7.75
C THR A 29 -7.17 -14.34 7.88
N ASN A 30 -7.77 -13.99 9.03
CA ASN A 30 -9.23 -14.05 9.18
C ASN A 30 -9.96 -13.10 8.21
N ILE A 31 -9.40 -11.90 8.00
CA ILE A 31 -9.99 -10.89 7.10
C ILE A 31 -9.89 -11.38 5.66
N VAL A 32 -8.75 -11.93 5.25
CA VAL A 32 -8.53 -12.47 3.91
C VAL A 32 -9.53 -13.60 3.61
N GLU A 33 -9.70 -14.56 4.52
CA GLU A 33 -10.69 -15.63 4.36
C GLU A 33 -12.12 -15.09 4.25
N GLU A 34 -12.48 -14.08 5.04
CA GLU A 34 -13.79 -13.44 4.96
C GLU A 34 -14.01 -12.72 3.63
N LEU A 35 -13.02 -11.95 3.15
CA LEU A 35 -13.11 -11.20 1.89
C LEU A 35 -13.14 -12.12 0.67
N ASP A 36 -12.33 -13.17 0.65
CA ASP A 36 -12.35 -14.20 -0.39
C ASP A 36 -13.73 -14.86 -0.46
N SER A 37 -14.34 -15.18 0.69
CA SER A 37 -15.70 -15.74 0.74
C SER A 37 -16.79 -14.80 0.21
N LYS A 38 -16.54 -13.47 0.25
CA LYS A 38 -17.42 -12.44 -0.31
C LYS A 38 -17.15 -12.19 -1.80
N GLY A 39 -16.13 -12.82 -2.38
CA GLY A 39 -15.79 -12.75 -3.80
C GLY A 39 -14.82 -11.62 -4.18
N TYR A 40 -14.10 -11.05 -3.21
CA TYR A 40 -13.00 -10.12 -3.51
C TYR A 40 -11.76 -10.90 -3.96
N GLU A 41 -11.03 -10.36 -4.95
CA GLU A 41 -9.69 -10.86 -5.30
C GLU A 41 -8.70 -10.33 -4.27
N VAL A 42 -8.31 -11.17 -3.32
CA VAL A 42 -7.53 -10.78 -2.13
C VAL A 42 -6.32 -11.68 -1.96
N GLU A 43 -5.17 -11.09 -1.63
CA GLU A 43 -3.95 -11.84 -1.30
C GLU A 43 -3.28 -11.29 -0.04
N GLN A 44 -2.78 -12.22 0.79
CA GLN A 44 -2.01 -11.91 1.99
C GLN A 44 -0.55 -11.63 1.62
N VAL A 45 -0.04 -10.45 2.02
CA VAL A 45 1.37 -10.07 1.83
C VAL A 45 2.21 -10.57 2.99
N ASP A 46 1.73 -10.36 4.21
CA ASP A 46 2.36 -10.81 5.45
C ASP A 46 1.33 -10.95 6.59
N ASP A 47 1.80 -11.20 7.81
CA ASP A 47 0.95 -11.41 9.00
C ASP A 47 0.02 -10.23 9.31
N ASN A 48 0.34 -9.02 8.84
CA ASN A 48 -0.41 -7.79 9.12
C ASN A 48 -0.77 -7.01 7.86
N THR A 49 -0.47 -7.50 6.65
CA THR A 49 -0.78 -6.78 5.42
C THR A 49 -1.43 -7.70 4.41
N PHE A 50 -2.47 -7.21 3.75
CA PHE A 50 -3.09 -7.83 2.59
C PHE A 50 -3.36 -6.77 1.52
N TYR A 51 -3.65 -7.20 0.30
CA TYR A 51 -4.20 -6.33 -0.72
C TYR A 51 -5.43 -6.92 -1.39
N VAL A 52 -6.28 -6.05 -1.92
CA VAL A 52 -7.42 -6.41 -2.75
C VAL A 52 -7.20 -5.81 -4.14
N SER A 53 -7.31 -6.62 -5.18
CA SER A 53 -7.18 -6.19 -6.57
C SER A 53 -8.55 -5.83 -7.16
N GLY A 54 -8.60 -4.76 -7.94
CA GLY A 54 -9.80 -4.34 -8.65
C GLY A 54 -9.48 -3.25 -9.66
N ASP A 55 -10.08 -3.35 -10.85
CA ASP A 55 -9.94 -2.36 -11.93
C ASP A 55 -8.49 -2.00 -12.30
N GLY A 56 -7.57 -2.97 -12.19
CA GLY A 56 -6.14 -2.78 -12.48
C GLY A 56 -5.34 -2.08 -11.37
N VAL A 57 -5.90 -2.00 -10.16
CA VAL A 57 -5.30 -1.38 -8.98
C VAL A 57 -5.27 -2.37 -7.81
N ASP A 58 -4.14 -2.44 -7.12
CA ASP A 58 -3.97 -3.20 -5.89
C ASP A 58 -4.07 -2.26 -4.68
N TYR A 59 -5.09 -2.47 -3.84
CA TYR A 59 -5.34 -1.68 -2.65
C TYR A 59 -4.78 -2.40 -1.41
N TYR A 60 -3.72 -1.85 -0.83
CA TYR A 60 -3.03 -2.42 0.33
C TYR A 60 -3.59 -1.90 1.65
N TYR A 61 -3.78 -2.82 2.58
CA TYR A 61 -4.28 -2.55 3.92
C TYR A 61 -3.33 -3.13 4.98
N ASP A 62 -3.05 -2.33 6.01
CA ASP A 62 -2.43 -2.83 7.23
C ASP A 62 -3.54 -3.25 8.21
N CYS A 63 -3.37 -4.38 8.90
CA CYS A 63 -4.29 -4.94 9.88
C CYS A 63 -3.79 -4.65 11.29
N TRP A 64 -4.56 -3.90 12.06
CA TRP A 64 -4.27 -3.66 13.48
C TRP A 64 -5.52 -3.96 14.30
N PHE A 65 -5.43 -4.89 15.25
CA PHE A 65 -6.55 -5.32 16.09
C PHE A 65 -7.72 -5.89 15.27
N ASN A 66 -7.43 -6.72 14.26
CA ASN A 66 -8.40 -7.25 13.30
C ASN A 66 -9.21 -6.17 12.56
N LYS A 67 -8.63 -4.99 12.35
CA LYS A 67 -9.24 -3.93 11.53
C LYS A 67 -8.29 -3.53 10.41
N PRO A 68 -8.77 -3.47 9.17
CA PRO A 68 -7.98 -2.97 8.06
C PRO A 68 -7.86 -1.45 8.11
N PHE A 69 -6.70 -0.95 7.71
CA PHE A 69 -6.41 0.46 7.55
C PHE A 69 -5.78 0.65 6.17
N PHE A 70 -6.42 1.46 5.33
CA PHE A 70 -5.92 1.75 4.00
C PHE A 70 -4.53 2.38 4.10
N ARG A 71 -3.56 1.77 3.41
CA ARG A 71 -2.17 2.21 3.39
C ARG A 71 -1.83 2.89 2.07
N LYS A 72 -2.05 2.17 0.98
CA LYS A 72 -1.75 2.66 -0.37
C LYS A 72 -2.54 1.92 -1.44
N ALA A 73 -2.75 2.58 -2.57
CA ALA A 73 -3.14 1.95 -3.83
C ALA A 73 -1.93 1.91 -4.75
N VAL A 74 -1.72 0.80 -5.45
CA VAL A 74 -0.65 0.62 -6.42
C VAL A 74 -1.26 0.28 -7.77
N LEU A 75 -0.82 0.97 -8.82
CA LEU A 75 -1.16 0.63 -10.18
C LEU A 75 0.09 0.57 -11.04
N VAL A 76 0.08 -0.35 -12.00
CA VAL A 76 1.18 -0.55 -12.95
C VAL A 76 0.68 -0.20 -14.35
N MET A 77 1.38 0.71 -15.01
CA MET A 77 0.99 1.22 -16.32
C MET A 77 2.12 1.02 -17.32
N ASP A 78 1.79 0.63 -18.55
CA ASP A 78 2.75 0.63 -19.65
C ASP A 78 3.08 2.07 -20.06
N THR A 79 4.37 2.42 -20.11
CA THR A 79 4.82 3.77 -20.46
C THR A 79 4.79 4.06 -21.96
N GLY A 80 4.47 3.06 -22.80
CA GLY A 80 4.34 3.21 -24.25
C GLY A 80 5.66 3.57 -24.98
N ARG A 81 6.79 3.58 -24.27
CA ARG A 81 8.13 3.89 -24.78
C ARG A 81 9.00 2.65 -24.76
N GLU A 82 9.14 2.03 -25.94
CA GLU A 82 9.88 0.77 -26.17
C GLU A 82 9.36 -0.41 -25.33
N SER A 83 9.08 -1.53 -25.99
CA SER A 83 8.42 -2.69 -25.38
C SER A 83 9.06 -3.13 -24.06
N GLY A 84 8.30 -3.12 -22.96
CA GLY A 84 8.64 -3.77 -21.69
C GLY A 84 8.95 -2.87 -20.50
N TYR A 85 8.75 -1.55 -20.60
CA TYR A 85 8.95 -0.64 -19.47
C TYR A 85 7.63 -0.24 -18.82
N GLU A 86 7.34 -0.88 -17.69
CA GLU A 86 6.22 -0.57 -16.82
C GLU A 86 6.61 0.50 -15.79
N MET A 87 5.69 1.42 -15.52
CA MET A 87 5.79 2.41 -14.47
C MET A 87 4.85 2.02 -13.33
N GLU A 88 5.36 2.08 -12.11
CA GLU A 88 4.56 1.90 -10.90
C GLU A 88 4.17 3.26 -10.33
N ILE A 89 2.88 3.43 -10.05
CA ILE A 89 2.35 4.58 -9.33
C ILE A 89 1.76 4.07 -8.01
N SER A 90 2.20 4.66 -6.89
CA SER A 90 1.70 4.35 -5.55
C SER A 90 1.07 5.61 -4.95
N ILE A 91 -0.21 5.52 -4.60
CA ILE A 91 -0.98 6.58 -3.93
C ILE A 91 -1.15 6.19 -2.47
N SER A 92 -0.52 6.91 -1.55
CA SER A 92 -0.43 6.51 -0.14
C SER A 92 -1.18 7.47 0.79
N LYS A 93 -1.80 6.91 1.83
CA LYS A 93 -2.29 7.64 3.00
C LYS A 93 -1.14 7.82 3.97
N GLU A 94 -0.73 9.07 4.18
CA GLU A 94 0.37 9.42 5.06
C GLU A 94 -0.16 9.85 6.44
N LYS A 95 0.74 9.97 7.42
CA LYS A 95 0.39 10.50 8.74
C LYS A 95 -0.13 11.95 8.65
N ASN A 96 -0.95 12.34 9.63
CA ASN A 96 -1.51 13.70 9.75
C ASN A 96 -2.40 14.12 8.56
N ASN A 97 -3.19 13.18 8.03
CA ASN A 97 -4.11 13.41 6.91
C ASN A 97 -3.41 13.89 5.63
N ARG A 98 -2.14 13.53 5.44
CA ARG A 98 -1.44 13.83 4.19
C ARG A 98 -1.61 12.68 3.22
N MET A 99 -1.35 12.97 1.96
CA MET A 99 -1.33 11.98 0.89
C MET A 99 -0.03 12.10 0.13
N SER A 100 0.41 11.02 -0.51
CA SER A 100 1.54 11.07 -1.41
C SER A 100 1.30 10.27 -2.67
N VAL A 101 1.88 10.73 -3.78
CA VAL A 101 1.97 9.99 -5.03
C VAL A 101 3.45 9.73 -5.26
N LEU A 102 3.82 8.46 -5.38
CA LEU A 102 5.16 8.04 -5.78
C LEU A 102 5.05 7.40 -7.17
N CYS A 103 5.78 7.95 -8.12
CA CYS A 103 5.95 7.40 -9.45
C CYS A 103 7.36 6.83 -9.57
N VAL A 104 7.47 5.55 -9.94
CA VAL A 104 8.75 4.87 -10.21
C VAL A 104 8.76 4.47 -11.67
N ARG A 105 9.63 5.10 -12.45
CA ARG A 105 9.75 4.89 -13.88
C ARG A 105 11.14 4.36 -14.24
N PRO A 106 11.24 3.24 -14.97
CA PRO A 106 12.52 2.81 -15.53
C PRO A 106 12.96 3.75 -16.64
N CYS A 107 14.22 4.17 -16.59
CA CYS A 107 14.84 5.11 -17.52
C CYS A 107 16.13 4.51 -18.08
N THR A 108 16.41 4.87 -19.33
CA THR A 108 17.67 4.53 -20.01
C THR A 108 18.34 5.81 -20.47
N GLU A 109 19.58 6.03 -20.05
CA GLU A 109 20.40 7.15 -20.49
C GLU A 109 21.61 6.65 -21.28
N THR A 110 21.84 7.24 -22.45
CA THR A 110 23.04 6.99 -23.26
C THR A 110 23.99 8.17 -23.11
N PHE A 111 25.15 7.94 -22.50
CA PHE A 111 26.18 8.96 -22.32
C PHE A 111 26.93 9.24 -23.62
N ALA A 112 27.57 10.41 -23.71
CA ALA A 112 28.34 10.83 -24.88
C ALA A 112 29.49 9.87 -25.28
N ASN A 113 29.94 9.02 -24.37
CA ASN A 113 30.95 7.98 -24.62
C ASN A 113 30.36 6.65 -25.13
N GLY A 114 29.04 6.58 -25.37
CA GLY A 114 28.32 5.38 -25.80
C GLY A 114 27.93 4.42 -24.68
N ASN A 115 28.25 4.73 -23.42
CA ASN A 115 27.79 3.92 -22.29
C ASN A 115 26.29 4.09 -22.10
N VAL A 116 25.59 2.98 -21.84
CA VAL A 116 24.17 2.96 -21.51
C VAL A 116 24.03 2.68 -20.01
N SER A 117 23.23 3.48 -19.32
CA SER A 117 22.82 3.25 -17.94
C SER A 117 21.32 3.03 -17.87
N HIS A 118 20.93 2.02 -17.09
CA HIS A 118 19.54 1.76 -16.74
C HIS A 118 19.35 2.07 -15.26
N PHE A 119 18.38 2.92 -14.94
CA PHE A 119 18.07 3.31 -13.58
C PHE A 119 16.59 3.59 -13.43
N ASN A 120 16.10 3.60 -12.18
CA ASN A 120 14.73 4.01 -11.90
C ASN A 120 14.74 5.48 -11.49
N GLU A 121 14.00 6.30 -12.22
CA GLU A 121 13.65 7.65 -11.81
C GLU A 121 12.47 7.56 -10.84
N MET A 122 12.56 8.31 -9.74
CA MET A 122 11.53 8.34 -8.71
C MET A 122 11.07 9.78 -8.50
N MET A 123 9.78 10.02 -8.68
CA MET A 123 9.14 11.31 -8.39
C MET A 123 8.15 11.13 -7.25
N LYS A 124 8.28 11.93 -6.19
CA LYS A 124 7.35 11.93 -5.06
C LYS A 124 6.67 13.28 -4.93
N PHE A 125 5.35 13.27 -4.93
CA PHE A 125 4.50 14.43 -4.69
C PHE A 125 3.78 14.24 -3.35
N GLU A 126 3.80 15.25 -2.47
CA GLU A 126 3.14 15.17 -1.15
C GLU A 126 2.07 16.24 -1.02
N PHE A 127 0.86 15.83 -0.66
CA PHE A 127 -0.32 16.66 -0.62
C PHE A 127 -0.90 16.78 0.78
N LYS A 128 -1.59 17.89 1.02
CA LYS A 128 -2.28 18.12 2.29
C LYS A 128 -3.74 17.68 2.28
N ASP A 129 -4.54 18.15 1.33
CA ASP A 129 -6.00 18.04 1.38
C ASP A 129 -6.58 17.28 0.17
N ASP A 130 -6.07 17.53 -1.03
CA ASP A 130 -6.42 16.86 -2.30
C ASP A 130 -5.20 16.76 -3.22
N PHE A 131 -5.34 16.07 -4.35
CA PHE A 131 -4.28 15.91 -5.36
C PHE A 131 -4.16 17.11 -6.31
N THR A 132 -4.64 18.30 -5.94
CA THR A 132 -4.41 19.49 -6.79
C THR A 132 -3.02 20.06 -6.57
N ASP A 133 -2.52 20.70 -7.63
CA ASP A 133 -1.24 21.39 -7.63
C ASP A 133 -1.11 22.40 -6.48
N GLY A 134 -2.19 23.11 -6.14
CA GLY A 134 -2.21 24.09 -5.04
C GLY A 134 -2.06 23.49 -3.64
N ASN A 135 -2.20 22.17 -3.49
CA ASN A 135 -2.08 21.44 -2.23
C ASN A 135 -0.75 20.71 -2.07
N LEU A 136 0.20 20.86 -3.01
CA LEU A 136 1.56 20.34 -2.87
C LEU A 136 2.27 20.96 -1.65
N THR A 137 2.96 20.10 -0.89
CA THR A 137 3.57 20.46 0.40
C THR A 137 5.09 20.23 0.46
N ASN A 138 5.63 19.51 -0.52
CA ASN A 138 7.05 19.20 -0.64
C ASN A 138 7.77 20.03 -1.71
N ASP A 139 7.20 21.16 -2.12
CA ASP A 139 7.91 22.19 -2.88
C ASP A 139 8.93 22.92 -1.98
N ARG A 140 10.10 22.30 -1.80
CA ARG A 140 11.16 22.79 -0.93
C ARG A 140 12.50 22.73 -1.65
N GLY A 141 12.73 23.56 -2.67
CA GLY A 141 14.05 23.61 -3.29
C GLY A 141 14.22 24.50 -4.52
N PHE A 142 15.29 24.21 -5.27
CA PHE A 142 15.64 24.81 -6.57
C PHE A 142 14.90 24.16 -7.76
N HIS A 143 14.10 23.14 -7.51
CA HIS A 143 13.40 22.33 -8.50
C HIS A 143 11.90 22.60 -8.40
N ASP A 144 11.28 22.91 -9.53
CA ASP A 144 9.88 23.32 -9.61
C ASP A 144 8.96 22.09 -9.63
N MET A 145 8.60 21.62 -8.43
CA MET A 145 7.75 20.44 -8.25
C MET A 145 6.35 20.62 -8.85
N HIS A 146 5.86 21.86 -8.96
CA HIS A 146 4.56 22.14 -9.57
C HIS A 146 4.58 21.85 -11.07
N SER A 147 5.65 22.25 -11.76
CA SER A 147 5.84 21.94 -13.18
C SER A 147 5.96 20.43 -13.42
N ASP A 148 6.71 19.71 -12.59
CA ASP A 148 6.83 18.25 -12.73
C ASP A 148 5.52 17.53 -12.46
N TYR A 149 4.74 18.00 -11.46
CA TYR A 149 3.44 17.42 -11.16
C TYR A 149 2.43 17.65 -12.29
N ARG A 150 2.42 18.84 -12.88
CA ARG A 150 1.58 19.11 -14.06
C ARG A 150 1.98 18.23 -15.24
N ALA A 151 3.27 18.08 -15.52
CA ALA A 151 3.75 17.18 -16.56
C ALA A 151 3.38 15.71 -16.29
N PHE A 152 3.45 15.27 -15.04
CA PHE A 152 2.96 13.96 -14.63
C PHE A 152 1.45 13.81 -14.92
N ASN A 153 0.63 14.80 -14.54
CA ASN A 153 -0.82 14.73 -14.74
C ASN A 153 -1.24 14.77 -16.21
N GLU A 154 -0.51 15.50 -17.05
CA GLU A 154 -0.76 15.55 -18.49
C GLU A 154 -0.50 14.21 -19.20
N LEU A 155 0.40 13.39 -18.63
CA LEU A 155 0.87 12.16 -19.27
C LEU A 155 0.24 10.90 -18.71
N TYR A 156 -0.13 10.88 -17.43
CA TYR A 156 -0.43 9.63 -16.73
C TYR A 156 -1.79 9.62 -16.03
N LEU A 157 -1.97 10.44 -14.98
CA LEU A 157 -3.20 10.46 -14.19
C LEU A 157 -3.56 11.88 -13.79
N THR A 158 -4.80 12.27 -14.02
CA THR A 158 -5.35 13.54 -13.56
C THR A 158 -5.51 13.57 -12.03
N PRO A 159 -5.55 14.76 -11.41
CA PRO A 159 -5.89 14.91 -9.99
C PRO A 159 -7.20 14.20 -9.60
N GLU A 160 -8.19 14.22 -10.48
CA GLU A 160 -9.48 13.56 -10.29
C GLU A 160 -9.34 12.03 -10.25
N GLU A 161 -8.59 11.43 -11.18
CA GLU A 161 -8.33 9.98 -11.19
C GLU A 161 -7.54 9.54 -9.95
N LEU A 162 -6.53 10.31 -9.55
CA LEU A 162 -5.81 10.06 -8.29
C LEU A 162 -6.75 10.10 -7.08
N GLN A 163 -7.67 11.06 -7.05
CA GLN A 163 -8.64 11.20 -5.97
C GLN A 163 -9.65 10.05 -5.96
N GLU A 164 -10.12 9.60 -7.11
CA GLU A 164 -11.04 8.46 -7.24
C GLU A 164 -10.39 7.17 -6.73
N ILE A 165 -9.15 6.89 -7.16
CA ILE A 165 -8.40 5.72 -6.70
C ILE A 165 -8.20 5.77 -5.17
N TYR A 166 -7.77 6.92 -4.65
CA TYR A 166 -7.57 7.10 -3.21
C TYR A 166 -8.88 6.91 -2.43
N ASN A 167 -9.98 7.50 -2.90
CA ASN A 167 -11.28 7.37 -2.26
C ASN A 167 -11.79 5.93 -2.28
N ARG A 168 -11.57 5.19 -3.38
CA ARG A 168 -11.94 3.77 -3.44
C ARG A 168 -11.24 2.95 -2.36
N GLY A 169 -9.95 3.19 -2.15
CA GLY A 169 -9.19 2.57 -1.07
C GLY A 169 -9.78 2.84 0.32
N LEU A 170 -10.22 4.08 0.56
CA LEU A 170 -10.90 4.49 1.81
C LEU A 170 -12.33 3.96 1.95
N GLU A 171 -13.04 3.72 0.84
CA GLU A 171 -14.38 3.13 0.85
C GLU A 171 -14.31 1.65 1.20
N LEU A 172 -13.41 0.91 0.56
CA LEU A 172 -13.11 -0.48 0.87
C LEU A 172 -12.71 -0.66 2.36
N GLU A 173 -11.92 0.26 2.94
CA GLU A 173 -11.60 0.26 4.38
C GLU A 173 -12.86 0.25 5.27
N LYS A 174 -13.97 0.84 4.82
CA LYS A 174 -15.24 0.89 5.56
C LYS A 174 -16.17 -0.29 5.25
N GLU A 175 -15.97 -0.95 4.12
CA GLU A 175 -16.74 -2.14 3.71
C GLU A 175 -16.29 -3.40 4.46
N PHE A 176 -15.01 -3.45 4.86
CA PHE A 176 -14.38 -4.56 5.57
C PHE A 176 -14.61 -4.46 7.08
#